data_AF-A0A1G8LU01-F1
#
_entry.id   AF-A0A1G8LU01-F1
#
_cell.length_a   1.000
_cell.length_b   1.000
_cell.length_c   1.000
_cell.angle_alpha   90.00
_cell.angle_beta   90.00
_cell.angle_gamma   90.00
#
_symmetry.space_group_name_H-M   'P 1'
#
loop_
_entity.id
_entity.type
_entity.pdbx_description
1 polymer ?
#
loop_
_entity_poly.entity_id
_entity_poly.type
_entity_poly.pdbx_seq_one_letter_code
_entity_poly.pdbx_strand_id
1 'polypeptide(L)'
;MNNDEMVYLARFLFPEAPAHGKEVSGLLQMAGSAERICRLKYCEGEHTQDLCLQVFKERTIISSIQEEDPFGYELTEPAKVKRACFYLFNCPEQMEGIPCSDAPALQMSRSRFEELKAQAATYTLYTLAECLNAETGDLLRSAQLARVLKYRTADGELRLCSRSTDSWVFQHAGYIEDASGGWLLRMSCESAEDWIVAVPASKAEVCLALYEWMLHASHAVNPE
;
A
#
# COMPACT_ATOMS: atom_id res chain seq x y z
N MET A 1 -17.86 -8.60 15.10
CA MET A 1 -16.41 -8.88 15.06
C MET A 1 -16.06 -9.54 16.37
N ASN A 2 -15.57 -10.77 16.32
CA ASN A 2 -15.11 -11.47 17.53
C ASN A 2 -13.73 -10.93 17.95
N ASN A 3 -13.24 -11.32 19.14
CA ASN A 3 -11.98 -10.80 19.67
C ASN A 3 -10.77 -11.24 18.83
N ASP A 4 -10.80 -12.46 18.27
CA ASP A 4 -9.69 -13.01 17.48
C ASP A 4 -9.53 -12.28 16.13
N GLU A 5 -10.64 -11.94 15.47
CA GLU A 5 -10.67 -11.10 14.27
C GLU A 5 -10.10 -9.72 14.54
N MET A 6 -10.43 -9.10 15.68
CA MET A 6 -9.88 -7.80 16.07
C MET A 6 -8.37 -7.88 16.29
N VAL A 7 -7.88 -8.93 16.96
CA VAL A 7 -6.45 -9.14 17.18
C VAL A 7 -5.72 -9.35 15.86
N TYR A 8 -6.29 -10.14 14.94
CA TYR A 8 -5.69 -10.36 13.64
C TYR A 8 -5.65 -9.07 12.80
N LEU A 9 -6.77 -8.35 12.75
CA LEU A 9 -6.87 -7.05 12.06
C LEU A 9 -5.86 -6.04 12.61
N ALA A 10 -5.72 -5.95 13.93
CA ALA A 10 -4.77 -5.09 14.59
C ALA A 10 -3.32 -5.43 14.23
N ARG A 11 -2.96 -6.72 14.26
CA ARG A 11 -1.61 -7.18 13.90
C ARG A 11 -1.31 -6.96 12.42
N PHE A 12 -2.31 -7.12 11.57
CA PHE A 12 -2.14 -6.89 10.14
C PHE A 12 -1.92 -5.42 9.85
N LEU A 13 -2.82 -4.53 10.30
CA LEU A 13 -2.73 -3.09 10.04
C LEU A 13 -1.53 -2.45 10.79
N PHE A 14 -1.29 -2.84 12.03
CA PHE A 14 -0.34 -2.20 12.92
C PHE A 14 0.73 -3.18 13.45
N PRO A 15 1.57 -3.77 12.58
CA PRO A 15 2.52 -4.81 13.00
C PRO A 15 3.61 -4.29 13.95
N GLU A 16 3.92 -2.98 13.93
CA GLU A 16 4.90 -2.36 14.83
C GLU A 16 4.29 -1.78 16.09
N ALA A 17 2.96 -1.65 16.16
CA ALA A 17 2.33 -1.04 17.32
C ALA A 17 2.35 -2.02 18.50
N PRO A 18 2.68 -1.56 19.72
CA PRO A 18 2.36 -2.34 20.90
C PRO A 18 0.84 -2.56 20.91
N ALA A 19 0.40 -3.79 21.17
CA ALA A 19 -1.00 -4.24 21.08
C ALA A 19 -2.03 -3.42 21.89
N HIS A 20 -1.58 -2.42 22.67
CA HIS A 20 -2.35 -1.63 23.62
C HIS A 20 -2.12 -0.10 23.52
N GLY A 21 -1.63 0.40 22.38
CA GLY A 21 -1.64 1.86 22.12
C GLY A 21 -3.08 2.40 22.14
N LYS A 22 -3.34 3.48 22.90
CA LYS A 22 -4.70 4.04 23.08
C LYS A 22 -5.34 4.43 21.75
N GLU A 23 -4.57 4.97 20.80
CA GLU A 23 -5.09 5.39 19.48
C GLU A 23 -5.45 4.20 18.60
N VAL A 24 -4.61 3.16 18.54
CA VAL A 24 -4.90 1.92 17.83
C VAL A 24 -6.19 1.29 18.36
N SER A 25 -6.42 1.33 19.68
CA SER A 25 -7.66 0.82 20.27
C SER A 25 -8.90 1.60 19.80
N GLY A 26 -8.81 2.92 19.65
CA GLY A 26 -9.90 3.76 19.13
C GLY A 26 -10.18 3.50 17.65
N LEU A 27 -9.13 3.37 16.83
CA LEU A 27 -9.24 3.00 15.41
C LEU A 27 -9.90 1.62 15.26
N LEU A 28 -9.52 0.65 16.09
CA LEU A 28 -10.11 -0.70 16.08
C LEU A 28 -11.57 -0.73 16.56
N GLN A 29 -11.97 0.15 17.48
CA GLN A 29 -13.39 0.27 17.85
C GLN A 29 -14.25 0.72 16.67
N MET A 30 -13.75 1.68 15.87
CA MET A 30 -14.44 2.16 14.67
C MET A 30 -14.43 1.12 13.53
N ALA A 31 -13.49 0.17 13.53
CA ALA A 31 -13.41 -0.89 12.53
C ALA A 31 -14.66 -1.78 12.47
N GLY A 32 -15.41 -1.91 13.57
CA GLY A 32 -16.59 -2.77 13.63
C GLY A 32 -17.71 -2.40 12.64
N SER A 33 -17.81 -1.12 12.28
CA SER A 33 -18.79 -0.59 11.32
C SER A 33 -18.17 -0.17 9.98
N ALA A 34 -16.85 -0.25 9.83
CA ALA A 34 -16.17 0.05 8.57
C ALA A 34 -16.40 -1.08 7.55
N GLU A 35 -16.58 -0.70 6.29
CA GLU A 35 -16.57 -1.63 5.16
C GLU A 35 -15.14 -1.96 4.76
N ARG A 36 -14.23 -0.98 4.84
CA ARG A 36 -12.83 -1.14 4.45
C ARG A 36 -11.93 -0.29 5.33
N ILE A 37 -10.71 -0.76 5.54
CA ILE A 37 -9.69 -0.09 6.36
C ILE A 37 -8.36 -0.20 5.64
N CYS A 38 -7.62 0.89 5.53
CA CYS A 38 -6.28 0.90 4.96
C CYS A 38 -5.34 1.60 5.93
N ARG A 39 -4.20 0.99 6.25
CA ARG A 39 -3.05 1.75 6.76
C ARG A 39 -2.17 2.12 5.58
N LEU A 40 -1.87 3.41 5.48
CA LEU A 40 -0.92 3.96 4.53
C LEU A 40 0.29 4.49 5.28
N LYS A 41 1.46 3.96 4.96
CA LYS A 41 2.74 4.61 5.24
C LYS A 41 3.33 5.11 3.95
N TYR A 42 3.81 6.34 3.93
CA TYR A 42 4.44 6.91 2.75
C TYR A 42 5.55 7.87 3.15
N CYS A 43 6.68 7.82 2.46
CA CYS A 43 7.76 8.77 2.62
C CYS A 43 8.34 9.19 1.26
N GLU A 44 8.47 10.49 1.04
CA GLU A 44 9.10 11.11 -0.13
C GLU A 44 9.77 12.42 0.29
N GLY A 45 11.11 12.41 0.41
CA GLY A 45 11.84 13.54 0.99
C GLY A 45 11.35 13.88 2.40
N GLU A 46 10.94 15.13 2.60
CA GLU A 46 10.37 15.62 3.87
C GLU A 46 8.89 15.26 4.05
N HIS A 47 8.21 14.77 3.00
CA HIS A 47 6.82 14.40 3.06
C HIS A 47 6.68 12.99 3.63
N THR A 48 6.25 12.89 4.88
CA THR A 48 6.03 11.60 5.56
C THR A 48 4.60 11.50 6.09
N GLN A 49 4.00 10.33 5.93
CA GLN A 49 2.64 10.03 6.38
C GLN A 49 2.56 8.63 6.97
N ASP A 50 1.88 8.48 8.10
CA ASP A 50 1.44 7.20 8.66
C ASP A 50 -0.01 7.37 9.12
N LEU A 51 -0.94 6.86 8.30
CA LEU A 51 -2.36 7.19 8.39
C LEU A 51 -3.21 5.94 8.34
N CYS A 52 -4.36 6.00 9.02
CA CYS A 52 -5.42 5.02 8.93
C CYS A 52 -6.62 5.62 8.18
N LEU A 53 -6.99 5.01 7.07
CA LEU A 53 -8.18 5.32 6.29
C LEU A 53 -9.27 4.31 6.64
N GLN A 54 -10.47 4.78 6.96
CA GLN A 54 -11.63 3.95 7.28
C GLN A 54 -12.80 4.35 6.40
N VAL A 55 -13.25 3.42 5.57
CA VAL A 55 -14.36 3.62 4.63
C VAL A 55 -15.63 3.06 5.25
N PHE A 56 -16.64 3.90 5.34
CA PHE A 56 -18.00 3.58 5.72
C PHE A 56 -18.93 3.86 4.53
N LYS A 57 -20.17 3.37 4.62
CA LYS A 57 -21.18 3.50 3.55
C LYS A 57 -21.34 4.91 2.98
N GLU A 58 -21.27 5.94 3.83
CA GLU A 58 -21.56 7.33 3.45
C GLU A 58 -20.37 8.28 3.61
N ARG A 59 -19.24 7.79 4.14
CA ARG A 59 -18.10 8.64 4.50
C ARG A 59 -16.79 7.86 4.57
N THR A 60 -15.69 8.56 4.35
CA THR A 60 -14.33 8.09 4.60
C THR A 60 -13.70 8.94 5.69
N ILE A 61 -13.14 8.31 6.71
CA ILE A 61 -12.38 8.96 7.78
C ILE A 61 -10.90 8.69 7.54
N ILE A 62 -10.07 9.72 7.57
CA ILE A 62 -8.61 9.62 7.51
C ILE A 62 -8.08 10.12 8.84
N SER A 63 -7.26 9.34 9.52
CA SER A 63 -6.69 9.68 10.84
C SER A 63 -5.19 9.45 10.87
N SER A 64 -4.45 10.38 11.49
CA SER A 64 -3.04 10.16 11.80
C SER A 64 -2.86 9.05 12.83
N ILE A 65 -1.78 8.27 12.67
CA ILE A 65 -1.34 7.25 13.64
C ILE A 65 -0.23 7.81 14.55
N GLN A 66 0.36 8.96 14.21
CA GLN A 66 1.44 9.57 15.00
C GLN A 66 0.89 10.43 16.15
N GLU A 67 1.53 10.30 17.32
CA GLU A 67 1.09 10.90 18.59
C GLU A 67 1.29 12.42 18.68
N GLU A 68 2.21 13.01 17.90
CA GLU A 68 2.63 14.41 18.10
C GLU A 68 1.64 15.46 17.56
N ASP A 69 0.80 15.09 16.58
CA ASP A 69 -0.27 15.97 16.07
C ASP A 69 -1.43 15.13 15.50
N PRO A 70 -2.36 14.65 16.35
CA PRO A 70 -3.48 13.84 15.90
C PRO A 70 -4.49 14.71 15.14
N PHE A 71 -4.48 14.59 13.81
CA PHE A 71 -5.51 15.14 12.95
C PHE A 71 -6.40 14.05 12.34
N GLY A 72 -7.65 14.40 12.10
CA GLY A 72 -8.63 13.56 11.45
C GLY A 72 -9.48 14.34 10.46
N TYR A 73 -9.65 13.81 9.24
CA TYR A 73 -10.50 14.38 8.21
C TYR A 73 -11.66 13.44 7.90
N GLU A 74 -12.86 13.99 7.71
CA GLU A 74 -14.03 13.27 7.22
C GLU A 74 -14.35 13.73 5.80
N LEU A 75 -14.42 12.78 4.87
CA LEU A 75 -14.66 13.01 3.46
C LEU A 75 -15.94 12.29 3.05
N THR A 76 -16.90 13.02 2.51
CA THR A 76 -18.20 12.48 2.06
C THR A 76 -18.38 12.52 0.54
N GLU A 77 -17.64 13.40 -0.14
CA GLU A 77 -17.74 13.59 -1.60
C GLU A 77 -16.66 12.79 -2.34
N PRO A 78 -17.02 12.00 -3.38
CA PRO A 78 -16.04 11.24 -4.17
C PRO A 78 -14.89 12.09 -4.72
N ALA A 79 -15.19 13.32 -5.16
CA ALA A 79 -14.15 14.24 -5.63
C ALA A 79 -13.13 14.57 -4.53
N LYS A 80 -13.56 14.78 -3.28
CA LYS A 80 -12.66 15.05 -2.15
C LYS A 80 -11.85 13.81 -1.78
N VAL A 81 -12.46 12.62 -1.85
CA VAL A 81 -11.75 11.34 -1.63
C VAL A 81 -10.65 11.16 -2.68
N LYS A 82 -10.93 11.45 -3.96
CA LYS A 82 -9.93 11.41 -5.03
C LYS A 82 -8.77 12.36 -4.75
N ARG A 83 -9.05 13.64 -4.46
CA ARG A 83 -8.00 14.62 -4.15
C ARG A 83 -7.17 14.21 -2.94
N ALA A 84 -7.79 13.61 -1.93
CA ALA A 84 -7.08 13.06 -0.79
C ALA A 84 -6.08 11.98 -1.24
N CYS A 85 -6.46 10.99 -2.06
CA CYS A 85 -5.51 10.00 -2.59
C CYS A 85 -4.25 10.62 -3.20
N PHE A 86 -4.44 11.63 -4.05
CA PHE A 86 -3.33 12.31 -4.71
C PHE A 86 -2.45 13.07 -3.70
N TYR A 87 -3.06 13.78 -2.76
CA TYR A 87 -2.34 14.47 -1.70
C TYR A 87 -1.55 13.52 -0.80
N LEU A 88 -2.11 12.36 -0.45
CA LEU A 88 -1.50 11.37 0.43
C LEU A 88 -0.18 10.80 -0.14
N PHE A 89 -0.09 10.69 -1.46
CA PHE A 89 1.12 10.25 -2.15
C PHE A 89 1.99 11.42 -2.62
N ASN A 90 1.69 12.67 -2.26
CA ASN A 90 2.35 13.85 -2.80
C ASN A 90 2.37 13.86 -4.36
N CYS A 91 1.26 13.43 -4.96
CA CYS A 91 1.07 13.34 -6.40
C CYS A 91 0.26 14.54 -6.92
N PRO A 92 0.78 15.35 -7.85
CA PRO A 92 -0.02 16.36 -8.53
C PRO A 92 -1.16 15.71 -9.34
N GLU A 93 -2.40 16.20 -9.18
CA GLU A 93 -3.58 15.73 -9.96
C GLU A 93 -3.38 15.86 -11.48
N GLN A 94 -2.50 16.76 -11.92
CA GLN A 94 -2.17 16.99 -13.34
C GLN A 94 -1.38 15.83 -13.97
N MET A 95 -0.88 14.87 -13.17
CA MET A 95 -0.20 13.67 -13.66
C MET A 95 -1.19 12.56 -14.08
N GLU A 96 -2.50 12.77 -13.91
CA GLU A 96 -3.53 11.88 -14.44
C GLU A 96 -3.44 11.80 -15.97
N GLY A 97 -3.13 10.62 -16.52
CA GLY A 97 -3.24 10.34 -17.96
C GLY A 97 -1.98 9.88 -18.68
N ILE A 98 -0.85 9.68 -17.99
CA ILE A 98 0.31 8.98 -18.57
C ILE A 98 0.33 7.56 -18.01
N PRO A 99 -0.37 6.60 -18.64
CA PRO A 99 -0.30 5.21 -18.20
C PRO A 99 1.12 4.70 -18.33
N CYS A 100 1.57 3.91 -17.35
CA CYS A 100 2.78 3.12 -17.52
C CYS A 100 2.49 2.10 -18.64
N SER A 101 3.43 1.90 -19.57
CA SER A 101 3.23 0.95 -20.68
C SER A 101 2.88 -0.44 -20.15
N ASP A 102 2.16 -1.27 -20.93
CA ASP A 102 1.88 -2.71 -20.68
C ASP A 102 3.16 -3.55 -20.50
N ALA A 103 3.84 -3.33 -19.40
CA ALA A 103 5.08 -3.94 -19.03
C ALA A 103 4.79 -5.25 -18.29
N PRO A 104 5.49 -6.35 -18.60
CA PRO A 104 5.34 -7.58 -17.85
C PRO A 104 5.74 -7.35 -16.39
N ALA A 105 4.97 -7.95 -15.50
CA ALA A 105 5.25 -7.95 -14.07
C ALA A 105 6.41 -8.89 -13.75
N LEU A 106 7.19 -8.55 -12.73
CA LEU A 106 8.20 -9.44 -12.15
C LEU A 106 7.62 -10.16 -10.95
N GLN A 107 7.75 -11.48 -10.92
CA GLN A 107 7.42 -12.27 -9.75
C GLN A 107 8.69 -12.85 -9.14
N MET A 108 8.82 -12.79 -7.81
CA MET A 108 9.93 -13.38 -7.07
C MET A 108 9.51 -13.73 -5.64
N SER A 109 10.41 -14.36 -4.89
CA SER A 109 10.24 -14.57 -3.45
C SER A 109 10.18 -13.22 -2.73
N ARG A 110 9.20 -13.07 -1.81
CA ARG A 110 9.07 -11.85 -1.00
C ARG A 110 10.26 -11.72 -0.06
N SER A 111 10.66 -12.80 0.61
CA SER A 111 11.80 -12.81 1.53
C SER A 111 13.09 -12.38 0.82
N ARG A 112 13.31 -12.87 -0.40
CA ARG A 112 14.44 -12.46 -1.23
C ARG A 112 14.37 -11.00 -1.67
N PHE A 113 13.20 -10.52 -2.07
CA PHE A 113 13.01 -9.12 -2.41
C PHE A 113 13.33 -8.20 -1.23
N GLU A 114 12.84 -8.51 -0.03
CA GLU A 114 13.11 -7.72 1.18
C GLU A 114 14.60 -7.72 1.54
N GLU A 115 15.30 -8.84 1.38
CA GLU A 115 16.75 -8.90 1.55
C GLU A 115 17.48 -7.95 0.58
N LEU A 116 17.12 -8.01 -0.71
CA LEU A 116 17.70 -7.13 -1.73
C LEU A 116 17.36 -5.66 -1.48
N LYS A 117 16.12 -5.36 -1.04
CA LYS A 117 15.67 -4.02 -0.66
C LYS A 117 16.50 -3.48 0.52
N ALA A 118 16.76 -4.31 1.53
CA ALA A 118 17.57 -3.93 2.70
C ALA A 118 19.06 -3.72 2.35
N GLN A 119 19.59 -4.53 1.43
CA GLN A 119 21.01 -4.47 1.01
C GLN A 119 21.26 -3.45 -0.11
N ALA A 120 20.22 -2.82 -0.67
CA ALA A 120 20.33 -1.96 -1.85
C ALA A 120 21.36 -0.83 -1.69
N ALA A 121 21.48 -0.25 -0.50
CA ALA A 121 22.49 0.79 -0.22
C ALA A 121 23.94 0.27 -0.35
N THR A 122 24.19 -1.01 -0.07
CA THR A 122 25.52 -1.62 -0.07
C THR A 122 25.91 -2.21 -1.42
N TYR A 123 24.95 -2.70 -2.21
CA TYR A 123 25.22 -3.28 -3.52
C TYR A 123 25.46 -2.24 -4.60
N THR A 124 26.28 -2.59 -5.59
CA THR A 124 26.33 -1.80 -6.83
C THR A 124 25.03 -2.00 -7.61
N LEU A 125 24.68 -1.04 -8.49
CA LEU A 125 23.52 -1.20 -9.38
C LEU A 125 23.61 -2.48 -10.20
N TYR A 126 24.81 -2.81 -10.70
CA TYR A 126 25.07 -4.03 -11.46
C TYR A 126 24.77 -5.29 -10.63
N THR A 127 25.28 -5.35 -9.39
CA THR A 127 25.04 -6.48 -8.48
C THR A 127 23.55 -6.67 -8.19
N LEU A 128 22.81 -5.59 -7.93
CA LEU A 128 21.36 -5.67 -7.72
C LEU A 128 20.62 -6.20 -8.95
N ALA A 129 20.99 -5.71 -10.14
CA ALA A 129 20.37 -6.14 -11.39
C ALA A 129 20.62 -7.63 -11.67
N GLU A 130 21.85 -8.12 -11.43
CA GLU A 130 22.18 -9.54 -11.57
C GLU A 130 21.41 -10.41 -10.57
N CYS A 131 21.30 -9.97 -9.31
CA CYS A 131 20.52 -10.70 -8.31
C CYS A 131 19.03 -10.77 -8.68
N LEU A 132 18.42 -9.66 -9.10
CA LEU A 132 17.02 -9.65 -9.53
C LEU A 132 16.80 -10.47 -10.81
N ASN A 133 17.74 -10.44 -11.74
CA ASN A 133 17.67 -11.26 -12.97
C ASN A 133 17.75 -12.75 -12.66
N ALA A 134 18.57 -13.15 -11.67
CA ALA A 134 18.64 -14.53 -11.23
C ALA A 134 17.30 -15.04 -10.64
N GLU A 135 16.54 -14.17 -9.98
CA GLU A 135 15.22 -14.51 -9.41
C GLU A 135 14.10 -14.50 -10.46
N THR A 136 14.14 -13.54 -11.39
CA THR A 136 13.00 -13.24 -12.28
C THR A 136 13.16 -13.78 -13.70
N GLY A 137 14.39 -14.02 -14.14
CA GLY A 137 14.71 -14.35 -15.53
C GLY A 137 14.52 -13.21 -16.53
N ASP A 138 14.21 -11.98 -16.09
CA ASP A 138 14.04 -10.81 -16.96
C ASP A 138 15.15 -9.78 -16.71
N LEU A 139 16.13 -9.77 -17.61
CA LEU A 139 17.29 -8.87 -17.54
C LEU A 139 16.90 -7.39 -17.56
N LEU A 140 15.99 -7.00 -18.44
CA LEU A 140 15.66 -5.59 -18.68
C LEU A 140 14.89 -5.02 -17.49
N ARG A 141 13.86 -5.73 -17.04
CA ARG A 141 13.02 -5.29 -15.92
C ARG A 141 13.74 -5.40 -14.59
N SER A 142 14.60 -6.41 -14.42
CA SER A 142 15.49 -6.49 -13.26
C SER A 142 16.42 -5.29 -13.16
N ALA A 143 17.00 -4.84 -14.27
CA ALA A 143 17.83 -3.64 -14.27
C ALA A 143 17.04 -2.36 -13.91
N GLN A 144 15.79 -2.26 -14.38
CA GLN A 144 14.91 -1.14 -14.03
C GLN A 144 14.51 -1.15 -12.56
N LEU A 145 14.09 -2.30 -12.02
CA LEU A 145 13.74 -2.45 -10.61
C LEU A 145 14.97 -2.26 -9.69
N ALA A 146 16.15 -2.77 -10.09
CA ALA A 146 17.41 -2.56 -9.39
C ALA A 146 17.74 -1.07 -9.24
N ARG A 147 17.53 -0.30 -10.31
CA ARG A 147 17.73 1.14 -10.32
C ARG A 147 16.81 1.83 -9.31
N VAL A 148 15.52 1.50 -9.32
CA VAL A 148 14.54 2.06 -8.37
C VAL A 148 14.89 1.68 -6.93
N LEU A 149 15.28 0.43 -6.65
CA LEU A 149 15.73 0.03 -5.31
C LEU A 149 16.97 0.79 -4.86
N LYS A 150 17.93 1.04 -5.77
CA LYS A 150 19.22 1.68 -5.45
C LYS A 150 19.08 3.18 -5.21
N TYR A 151 18.25 3.85 -5.99
CA TYR A 151 18.11 5.31 -6.01
C TYR A 151 16.72 5.79 -5.59
N ARG A 152 16.03 4.98 -4.78
CA ARG A 152 14.66 5.22 -4.33
C ARG A 152 14.48 6.63 -3.76
N THR A 153 13.49 7.35 -4.29
CA THR A 153 13.09 8.68 -3.82
C THR A 153 11.78 8.65 -3.04
N ALA A 154 10.90 7.67 -3.29
CA ALA A 154 9.75 7.42 -2.44
C ALA A 154 9.56 5.93 -2.10
N ASP A 155 9.02 5.67 -0.91
CA ASP A 155 8.65 4.34 -0.41
C ASP A 155 7.27 4.45 0.24
N GLY A 156 6.37 3.52 -0.10
CA GLY A 156 5.02 3.46 0.41
C GLY A 156 4.62 2.03 0.75
N GLU A 157 3.82 1.87 1.79
CA GLU A 157 3.22 0.62 2.20
C GLU A 157 1.71 0.83 2.40
N LEU A 158 0.92 -0.05 1.80
CA LEU A 158 -0.53 -0.10 1.98
C LEU A 158 -0.93 -1.46 2.55
N ARG A 159 -1.66 -1.43 3.66
CA ARG A 159 -2.26 -2.62 4.26
C ARG A 159 -3.76 -2.47 4.23
N LEU A 160 -4.39 -3.16 3.29
CA LEU A 160 -5.81 -3.01 2.98
C LEU A 160 -6.61 -4.17 3.55
N CYS A 161 -7.71 -3.84 4.21
CA CYS A 161 -8.68 -4.77 4.76
C CYS A 161 -10.04 -4.41 4.16
N SER A 162 -10.72 -5.35 3.53
CA SER A 162 -12.09 -5.16 3.05
C SER A 162 -13.00 -6.22 3.66
N ARG A 163 -14.21 -5.82 4.00
CA ARG A 163 -15.18 -6.72 4.62
C ARG A 163 -15.88 -7.53 3.54
N SER A 164 -15.71 -8.85 3.61
CA SER A 164 -16.52 -9.83 2.87
C SER A 164 -17.76 -10.20 3.69
N THR A 165 -18.61 -11.10 3.18
CA THR A 165 -19.83 -11.57 3.85
C THR A 165 -19.57 -12.10 5.26
N ASP A 166 -18.48 -12.84 5.43
CA ASP A 166 -18.21 -13.61 6.65
C ASP A 166 -16.85 -13.32 7.30
N SER A 167 -15.96 -12.57 6.63
CA SER A 167 -14.60 -12.30 7.13
C SER A 167 -13.97 -11.08 6.48
N TRP A 168 -12.83 -10.64 7.04
CA TRP A 168 -11.96 -9.66 6.40
C TRP A 168 -11.10 -10.29 5.32
N VAL A 169 -11.00 -9.63 4.17
CA VAL A 169 -10.04 -9.92 3.11
C VAL A 169 -8.87 -8.96 3.26
N PHE A 170 -7.66 -9.50 3.25
CA PHE A 170 -6.43 -8.77 3.49
C PHE A 170 -5.62 -8.65 2.20
N GLN A 171 -5.06 -7.47 1.94
CA GLN A 171 -4.18 -7.22 0.82
C GLN A 171 -3.00 -6.37 1.29
N HIS A 172 -1.79 -6.76 0.88
CA HIS A 172 -0.56 -6.04 1.20
C HIS A 172 0.05 -5.55 -0.10
N ALA A 173 0.22 -4.24 -0.19
CA ALA A 173 0.85 -3.60 -1.32
C ALA A 173 1.93 -2.62 -0.85
N GLY A 174 2.83 -2.27 -1.76
CA GLY A 174 3.80 -1.22 -1.57
C GLY A 174 4.00 -0.43 -2.84
N TYR A 175 4.60 0.74 -2.72
CA TYR A 175 4.99 1.57 -3.84
C TYR A 175 6.43 2.01 -3.67
N ILE A 176 7.22 1.94 -4.73
CA ILE A 176 8.57 2.49 -4.74
C ILE A 176 8.78 3.25 -6.04
N GLU A 177 9.53 4.34 -6.00
CA GLU A 177 9.90 5.08 -7.21
C GLU A 177 11.29 5.68 -7.11
N ASP A 178 11.87 5.96 -8.28
CA ASP A 178 12.97 6.91 -8.46
C ASP A 178 12.59 7.91 -9.57
N ALA A 179 13.54 8.76 -9.96
CA ALA A 179 13.35 9.71 -11.05
C ALA A 179 13.05 9.09 -12.43
N SER A 180 13.17 7.77 -12.61
CA SER A 180 12.86 7.06 -13.85
C SER A 180 11.48 6.41 -13.90
N GLY A 181 10.82 6.25 -12.75
CA GLY A 181 9.49 5.68 -12.67
C GLY A 181 9.24 4.93 -11.37
N GLY A 182 8.01 4.44 -11.23
CA GLY A 182 7.53 3.74 -10.05
C GLY A 182 7.16 2.29 -10.30
N TRP A 183 7.00 1.57 -9.19
CA TRP A 183 6.59 0.18 -9.15
C TRP A 183 5.56 -0.03 -8.05
N LEU A 184 4.43 -0.62 -8.42
CA LEU A 184 3.48 -1.20 -7.49
C LEU A 184 3.95 -2.61 -7.12
N LEU A 185 4.06 -2.85 -5.83
CA LEU A 185 4.44 -4.12 -5.25
C LEU A 185 3.18 -4.76 -4.66
N ARG A 186 2.83 -5.97 -5.07
CA ARG A 186 1.77 -6.77 -4.44
C ARG A 186 2.40 -7.98 -3.80
N MET A 187 2.08 -8.28 -2.55
CA MET A 187 2.71 -9.38 -1.84
C MET A 187 1.73 -10.22 -1.05
N SER A 188 2.15 -11.45 -0.77
CA SER A 188 1.42 -12.36 0.09
C SER A 188 1.15 -11.75 1.47
N CYS A 189 -0.06 -11.97 1.98
CA CYS A 189 -0.44 -11.58 3.35
C CYS A 189 -0.24 -12.72 4.34
N GLU A 190 -0.21 -13.96 3.85
CA GLU A 190 -0.11 -15.17 4.68
C GLU A 190 1.35 -15.56 4.90
N SER A 191 1.68 -15.98 6.13
CA SER A 191 3.04 -16.40 6.47
C SER A 191 3.49 -17.67 5.76
N ALA A 192 2.55 -18.47 5.25
CA ALA A 192 2.84 -19.68 4.47
C ALA A 192 3.19 -19.37 3.00
N GLU A 193 2.89 -18.16 2.54
CA GLU A 193 3.11 -17.73 1.17
C GLU A 193 4.31 -16.79 1.08
N ASP A 194 5.23 -17.07 0.16
CA ASP A 194 6.42 -16.24 -0.06
C ASP A 194 6.48 -15.75 -1.50
N TRP A 195 5.65 -14.77 -1.84
CA TRP A 195 5.63 -14.19 -3.17
C TRP A 195 5.42 -12.68 -3.16
N ILE A 196 6.07 -12.02 -4.12
CA ILE A 196 5.85 -10.63 -4.48
C ILE A 196 5.73 -10.51 -6.00
N VAL A 197 4.82 -9.67 -6.45
CA VAL A 197 4.64 -9.27 -7.85
C VAL A 197 4.90 -7.77 -7.95
N ALA A 198 5.94 -7.39 -8.68
CA ALA A 198 6.30 -6.01 -8.95
C ALA A 198 5.82 -5.63 -10.35
N VAL A 199 4.97 -4.62 -10.44
CA VAL A 199 4.39 -4.11 -11.68
C VAL A 199 4.83 -2.66 -11.86
N PRO A 200 5.39 -2.27 -13.02
CA PRO A 200 5.63 -0.86 -13.32
C PRO A 200 4.34 -0.07 -13.21
N ALA A 201 4.36 0.99 -12.40
CA ALA A 201 3.18 1.81 -12.15
C ALA A 201 3.61 3.24 -11.83
N SER A 202 2.95 4.20 -12.46
CA SER A 202 3.04 5.60 -12.08
C SER A 202 2.36 5.83 -10.73
N LYS A 203 2.82 6.87 -10.03
CA LYS A 203 2.20 7.32 -8.78
C LYS A 203 0.71 7.64 -8.96
N ALA A 204 0.35 8.24 -10.10
CA ALA A 204 -1.03 8.56 -10.45
C ALA A 204 -1.91 7.30 -10.59
N GLU A 205 -1.40 6.22 -11.21
CA GLU A 205 -2.12 4.94 -11.29
C GLU A 205 -2.36 4.33 -9.89
N VAL A 206 -1.37 4.43 -9.00
CA VAL A 206 -1.54 3.96 -7.61
C VAL A 206 -2.57 4.81 -6.85
N CYS A 207 -2.55 6.13 -7.03
CA CYS A 207 -3.56 7.02 -6.44
C CYS A 207 -4.98 6.68 -6.94
N LEU A 208 -5.13 6.43 -8.24
CA LEU A 208 -6.40 6.04 -8.86
C LEU A 208 -6.85 4.66 -8.37
N ALA A 209 -5.96 3.68 -8.27
CA ALA A 209 -6.28 2.36 -7.74
C ALA A 209 -6.73 2.42 -6.27
N LEU A 210 -6.09 3.26 -5.44
CA LEU A 210 -6.53 3.49 -4.06
C LEU A 210 -7.89 4.20 -4.01
N TYR A 211 -8.10 5.21 -4.85
CA TYR A 211 -9.38 5.92 -4.97
C TYR A 211 -10.51 4.96 -5.34
N GLU A 212 -10.29 4.14 -6.38
CA GLU A 212 -11.22 3.09 -6.78
C GLU A 212 -11.46 2.12 -5.63
N TRP A 213 -10.41 1.62 -4.99
CA TRP A 213 -10.54 0.72 -3.84
C TRP A 213 -11.35 1.35 -2.69
N MET A 214 -11.30 2.67 -2.48
CA MET A 214 -12.13 3.36 -1.49
C MET A 214 -13.58 3.55 -1.94
N LEU A 215 -13.86 3.62 -3.24
CA LEU A 215 -15.22 3.81 -3.75
C LEU A 215 -16.00 2.52 -3.99
N HIS A 216 -15.34 1.40 -4.25
CA HIS A 216 -15.99 0.12 -4.57
C HIS A 216 -16.77 -0.42 -3.38
N ALA A 217 -18.00 0.06 -3.16
CA ALA A 217 -18.99 -0.59 -2.29
C ALA A 217 -18.86 -2.10 -2.49
N SER A 218 -18.78 -2.87 -1.41
CA SER A 218 -18.84 -4.33 -1.48
C SER A 218 -20.21 -4.70 -2.06
N HIS A 219 -20.34 -4.61 -3.38
CA HIS A 219 -21.42 -5.18 -4.13
C HIS A 219 -21.18 -6.68 -4.05
N ALA A 220 -21.63 -7.27 -2.95
CA ALA A 220 -22.23 -8.59 -3.02
C ALA A 220 -23.37 -8.46 -4.04
N VAL A 221 -23.03 -8.66 -5.32
CA VAL A 221 -24.01 -8.92 -6.37
C VAL A 221 -24.67 -10.23 -5.95
N ASN A 222 -25.81 -10.13 -5.28
CA ASN A 222 -26.73 -11.26 -5.19
C ASN A 222 -27.16 -11.56 -6.64
N PRO A 223 -26.84 -12.75 -7.18
CA PRO A 223 -27.57 -13.22 -8.34
C PRO A 223 -28.95 -13.65 -7.85
N GLU A 224 -29.99 -12.93 -8.28
CA GLU A 224 -31.33 -13.52 -8.42
C GLU A 224 -31.34 -14.50 -9.60
#